data_AF-A0AAE0S354-F1
#
_entry.id   AF-A0AAE0S354-F1
#
_cell.length_a   1.000
_cell.length_b   1.000
_cell.length_c   1.000
_cell.angle_alpha   90.00
_cell.angle_beta   90.00
_cell.angle_gamma   90.00
#
_symmetry.space_group_name_H-M   'P 1'
#
loop_
_entity.id
_entity.type
_entity.pdbx_description
1 polymer ?
#
loop_
_entity_poly.entity_id
_entity_poly.type
_entity_poly.pdbx_seq_one_letter_code
_entity_poly.pdbx_strand_id
1 'polypeptide(L)'
;MLRFKMLSTTINESITIHSVNTVWLDLQSSSPSFLSSFITGIASGMHVIPLIQSFAQGLRVPFCSHCSSQADSVEHRAVVEKLMLTVYAPYRSYLTKYKTLEEVVLSMELNNIKLDHEEVFETVQLLSQSVNKLFNIASQANERCIKLSNGCSYVSLLEALKLYFYNYCREFRRVLVNIREKCKSSVRNGDLEDWSNFQHSLRIIQTCGDLIMHIDEFDSSVIMNIMKSLGHLTTSSPCGDMKSLLKAKASLFLDQWADIETLEALVTKLHEGDTPSVLTECKEEMCRLSEEVHRFAFDIVFAQLKGHLTNLSNMEIWTSKSAGGALTSDLPTFSLSPQEYITKIGQYMMTLPQHLDPFMLQDNAAVIVALKHGKLPYTDETEIHEHPADLWLKSIAHGTMHLYCEEILKILELTAHGNKQLLTDIDYLCNVLDDLGLSESESLKNIGLLLKTSPEDYHDVAEHMPQRFANAVRSMRKIYV
;
A
#
# COMPACT_ATOMS: atom_id res chain seq x y z
N MET A 1 -23.00 -26.50 3.21
CA MET A 1 -22.23 -27.52 2.47
C MET A 1 -23.02 -28.79 2.13
N LEU A 2 -23.80 -29.40 3.05
CA LEU A 2 -24.53 -30.66 2.78
C LEU A 2 -25.80 -30.52 1.92
N ARG A 3 -26.53 -29.40 1.95
CA ARG A 3 -27.70 -29.18 1.08
C ARG A 3 -27.37 -28.88 -0.39
N PHE A 4 -26.17 -28.37 -0.67
CA PHE A 4 -25.67 -28.16 -2.04
C PHE A 4 -25.24 -29.48 -2.70
N LYS A 5 -24.75 -30.44 -1.91
CA LYS A 5 -24.34 -31.77 -2.40
C LYS A 5 -25.51 -32.61 -2.88
N MET A 6 -26.69 -32.49 -2.25
CA MET A 6 -27.87 -33.31 -2.58
C MET A 6 -28.63 -32.82 -3.83
N LEU A 7 -28.75 -31.51 -4.05
CA LEU A 7 -29.36 -30.95 -5.26
C LEU A 7 -28.48 -31.16 -6.51
N SER A 8 -27.16 -31.23 -6.34
CA SER A 8 -26.18 -31.54 -7.38
C SER A 8 -26.23 -32.98 -7.89
N THR A 9 -26.80 -33.93 -7.14
CA THR A 9 -26.79 -35.35 -7.54
C THR A 9 -28.03 -35.70 -8.36
N THR A 10 -29.20 -35.18 -7.98
CA THR A 10 -30.49 -35.59 -8.59
C THR A 10 -30.82 -34.87 -9.90
N ILE A 11 -30.30 -33.65 -10.12
CA ILE A 11 -30.58 -32.85 -11.33
C ILE A 11 -29.55 -33.14 -12.45
N ASN A 12 -28.36 -33.62 -12.07
CA ASN A 12 -27.20 -33.71 -12.95
C ASN A 12 -27.17 -34.99 -13.80
N GLU A 13 -27.95 -36.02 -13.46
CA GLU A 13 -27.98 -37.28 -14.20
C GLU A 13 -29.06 -37.25 -15.30
N SER A 14 -30.29 -36.83 -15.03
CA SER A 14 -31.39 -37.06 -15.98
C SER A 14 -31.40 -36.12 -17.19
N ILE A 15 -31.11 -34.83 -16.98
CA ILE A 15 -31.21 -33.80 -18.03
C ILE A 15 -29.94 -33.84 -18.91
N THR A 16 -28.78 -33.93 -18.27
CA THR A 16 -27.48 -34.02 -18.95
C THR A 16 -27.39 -35.29 -19.80
N ILE A 17 -27.85 -36.45 -19.29
CA ILE A 17 -27.80 -37.71 -20.05
C ILE A 17 -28.73 -37.66 -21.28
N HIS A 18 -29.91 -37.02 -21.20
CA HIS A 18 -30.86 -37.01 -22.32
C HIS A 18 -30.42 -36.05 -23.45
N SER A 19 -29.92 -34.85 -23.09
CA SER A 19 -29.37 -33.90 -24.07
C SER A 19 -28.05 -34.40 -24.67
N VAL A 20 -27.20 -35.02 -23.86
CA VAL A 20 -25.97 -35.68 -24.34
C VAL A 20 -26.31 -36.88 -25.22
N ASN A 21 -27.33 -37.69 -24.90
CA ASN A 21 -27.76 -38.83 -25.73
C ASN A 21 -28.25 -38.43 -27.13
N THR A 22 -28.82 -37.24 -27.27
CA THR A 22 -29.30 -36.76 -28.58
C THR A 22 -28.13 -36.31 -29.45
N VAL A 23 -27.14 -35.64 -28.87
CA VAL A 23 -25.88 -35.25 -29.55
C VAL A 23 -24.93 -36.46 -29.72
N TRP A 24 -25.07 -37.49 -28.89
CA TRP A 24 -24.33 -38.77 -28.91
C TRP A 24 -24.65 -39.62 -30.14
N LEU A 25 -25.91 -39.63 -30.58
CA LEU A 25 -26.32 -40.32 -31.82
C LEU A 25 -25.62 -39.74 -33.06
N ASP A 26 -25.35 -38.43 -33.05
CA ASP A 26 -24.70 -37.73 -34.17
C ASP A 26 -23.17 -37.91 -34.19
N LEU A 27 -22.54 -38.14 -33.03
CA LEU A 27 -21.06 -38.23 -32.87
C LEU A 27 -20.49 -39.65 -32.99
N GLN A 28 -21.34 -40.68 -32.88
CA GLN A 28 -20.92 -42.10 -32.83
C GLN A 28 -20.27 -42.59 -34.14
N SER A 29 -20.43 -41.83 -35.24
CA SER A 29 -19.89 -42.14 -36.56
C SER A 29 -18.39 -41.82 -36.72
N SER A 30 -17.77 -41.03 -35.83
CA SER A 30 -16.46 -40.41 -36.14
C SER A 30 -15.24 -40.91 -35.34
N SER A 31 -15.36 -41.51 -34.14
CA SER A 31 -14.20 -42.11 -33.41
C SER A 31 -14.58 -42.95 -32.17
N PRO A 32 -14.76 -44.29 -32.28
CA PRO A 32 -15.42 -45.10 -31.23
C PRO A 32 -14.62 -45.43 -29.96
N SER A 33 -13.28 -45.52 -30.05
CA SER A 33 -12.46 -46.13 -28.97
C SER A 33 -12.13 -45.19 -27.81
N PHE A 34 -11.91 -43.90 -28.09
CA PHE A 34 -11.64 -42.89 -27.07
C PHE A 34 -12.90 -42.47 -26.30
N LEU A 35 -14.05 -42.47 -26.98
CA LEU A 35 -15.35 -42.10 -26.43
C LEU A 35 -15.87 -43.11 -25.38
N SER A 36 -15.51 -44.40 -25.53
CA SER A 36 -15.79 -45.45 -24.54
C SER A 36 -15.08 -45.17 -23.19
N SER A 37 -13.84 -44.67 -23.25
CA SER A 37 -13.07 -44.29 -22.06
C SER A 37 -13.67 -43.09 -21.33
N PHE A 38 -14.18 -42.09 -22.07
CA PHE A 38 -14.86 -40.91 -21.52
C PHE A 38 -16.16 -41.26 -20.78
N ILE A 39 -16.98 -42.14 -21.35
CA ILE A 39 -18.22 -42.63 -20.71
C ILE A 39 -17.89 -43.42 -19.43
N THR A 40 -16.85 -44.25 -19.47
CA THR A 40 -16.41 -45.02 -18.31
C THR A 40 -15.91 -44.11 -17.17
N GLY A 41 -15.29 -42.97 -17.51
CA GLY A 41 -14.84 -41.95 -16.57
C GLY A 41 -15.97 -41.13 -15.92
N ILE A 42 -17.02 -40.79 -16.68
CA ILE A 42 -18.22 -40.13 -16.12
C ILE A 42 -18.99 -41.11 -15.21
N ALA A 43 -19.17 -42.36 -15.66
CA ALA A 43 -19.91 -43.38 -14.93
C ALA A 43 -19.22 -43.82 -13.61
N SER A 44 -17.91 -43.60 -13.48
CA SER A 44 -17.12 -43.93 -12.29
C SER A 44 -17.03 -42.78 -11.27
N GLY A 45 -17.77 -41.68 -11.46
CA GLY A 45 -17.87 -40.61 -10.46
C GLY A 45 -16.61 -39.74 -10.32
N MET A 46 -15.72 -39.75 -11.31
CA MET A 46 -14.58 -38.84 -11.34
C MET A 46 -15.04 -37.38 -11.44
N HIS A 47 -14.31 -36.47 -10.79
CA HIS A 47 -14.57 -35.03 -10.88
C HIS A 47 -14.70 -34.60 -12.36
N VAL A 48 -15.84 -34.03 -12.71
CA VAL A 48 -16.23 -33.67 -14.07
C VAL A 48 -15.21 -32.71 -14.72
N ILE A 49 -14.51 -31.90 -13.93
CA ILE A 49 -13.53 -30.90 -14.38
C ILE A 49 -12.27 -31.53 -15.02
N PRO A 50 -11.51 -32.45 -14.37
CA PRO A 50 -10.38 -33.12 -15.01
C PRO A 50 -10.78 -33.97 -16.22
N LEU A 51 -12.01 -34.52 -16.24
CA LEU A 51 -12.52 -35.24 -17.40
C LEU A 51 -12.79 -34.30 -18.60
N ILE A 52 -13.36 -33.11 -18.34
CA ILE A 52 -13.55 -32.06 -19.34
C ILE A 52 -12.20 -31.49 -19.81
N GLN A 53 -11.21 -31.33 -18.92
CA GLN A 53 -9.86 -30.89 -19.31
C GLN A 53 -9.15 -31.94 -20.18
N SER A 54 -9.28 -33.23 -19.85
CA SER A 54 -8.72 -34.32 -20.65
C SER A 54 -9.44 -34.47 -22.00
N PHE A 55 -10.76 -34.23 -22.03
CA PHE A 55 -11.56 -34.18 -23.27
C PHE A 55 -11.19 -32.98 -24.15
N ALA A 56 -11.03 -31.78 -23.57
CA ALA A 56 -10.61 -30.58 -24.29
C ALA A 56 -9.16 -30.68 -24.81
N GLN A 57 -8.25 -31.30 -24.06
CA GLN A 57 -6.88 -31.61 -24.53
C GLN A 57 -6.88 -32.72 -25.60
N GLY A 58 -7.70 -33.75 -25.42
CA GLY A 58 -7.87 -34.86 -26.37
C GLY A 58 -8.48 -34.43 -27.71
N LEU A 59 -9.27 -33.36 -27.73
CA LEU A 59 -9.76 -32.73 -28.97
C LEU A 59 -8.73 -31.79 -29.63
N ARG A 60 -7.66 -31.40 -28.92
CA ARG A 60 -6.64 -30.47 -29.43
C ARG A 60 -5.60 -31.15 -30.32
N VAL A 61 -5.33 -32.43 -30.08
CA VAL A 61 -4.22 -33.20 -30.71
C VAL A 61 -4.59 -33.84 -32.05
N PRO A 62 -5.81 -34.41 -32.28
CA PRO A 62 -6.18 -35.02 -33.56
C PRO A 62 -6.60 -34.01 -34.64
N PHE A 63 -7.01 -32.80 -34.24
CA PHE A 63 -7.55 -31.80 -35.17
C PHE A 63 -6.52 -31.20 -36.14
N CYS A 64 -5.23 -31.25 -35.80
CA CYS A 64 -4.16 -30.81 -36.71
C CYS A 64 -3.79 -31.85 -37.78
N SER A 65 -4.22 -33.11 -37.65
CA SER A 65 -3.67 -34.20 -38.47
C SER A 65 -4.68 -35.00 -39.31
N HIS A 66 -5.99 -34.75 -39.22
CA HIS A 66 -7.00 -35.61 -39.87
C HIS A 66 -8.14 -34.94 -40.67
N CYS A 67 -8.19 -33.61 -40.81
CA CYS A 67 -9.22 -32.97 -41.65
C CYS A 67 -8.67 -32.67 -43.06
N SER A 68 -8.88 -33.59 -44.00
CA SER A 68 -8.50 -33.44 -45.42
C SER A 68 -9.57 -32.77 -46.30
N SER A 69 -10.71 -32.34 -45.73
CA SER A 69 -11.74 -31.56 -46.43
C SER A 69 -12.21 -30.35 -45.58
N GLN A 70 -12.39 -29.20 -46.22
CA GLN A 70 -12.75 -27.95 -45.56
C GLN A 70 -14.21 -27.93 -45.06
N ALA A 71 -15.10 -28.70 -45.70
CA ALA A 71 -16.53 -28.78 -45.38
C ALA A 71 -16.84 -29.68 -44.16
N ASP A 72 -16.19 -30.86 -44.07
CA ASP A 72 -16.37 -31.76 -42.91
C ASP A 72 -15.87 -31.11 -41.62
N SER A 73 -14.86 -30.24 -41.71
CA SER A 73 -14.28 -29.53 -40.56
C SER A 73 -15.24 -28.52 -39.92
N VAL A 74 -16.20 -27.97 -40.68
CA VAL A 74 -17.13 -26.92 -40.22
C VAL A 74 -18.32 -27.52 -39.49
N GLU A 75 -18.92 -28.59 -40.02
CA GLU A 75 -20.03 -29.29 -39.36
C GLU A 75 -19.56 -29.94 -38.05
N HIS A 76 -18.39 -30.60 -38.05
CA HIS A 76 -17.83 -31.18 -36.83
C HIS A 76 -17.50 -30.11 -35.78
N ARG A 77 -17.04 -28.91 -36.19
CA ARG A 77 -16.79 -27.78 -35.27
C ARG A 77 -18.08 -27.29 -34.63
N ALA A 78 -19.16 -27.15 -35.39
CA ALA A 78 -20.46 -26.73 -34.88
C ALA A 78 -21.06 -27.75 -33.89
N VAL A 79 -20.90 -29.05 -34.16
CA VAL A 79 -21.35 -30.12 -33.25
C VAL A 79 -20.55 -30.12 -31.94
N VAL A 80 -19.22 -29.97 -32.00
CA VAL A 80 -18.36 -29.89 -30.81
C VAL A 80 -18.68 -28.64 -29.98
N GLU A 81 -18.91 -27.49 -30.62
CA GLU A 81 -19.33 -26.27 -29.94
C GLU A 81 -20.69 -26.45 -29.25
N LYS A 82 -21.67 -27.04 -29.94
CA LYS A 82 -22.99 -27.36 -29.37
C LYS A 82 -22.90 -28.33 -28.19
N LEU A 83 -22.02 -29.34 -28.28
CA LEU A 83 -21.76 -30.26 -27.16
C LEU A 83 -21.15 -29.51 -25.97
N MET A 84 -20.14 -28.67 -26.19
CA MET A 84 -19.52 -27.87 -25.13
C MET A 84 -20.53 -26.94 -24.46
N LEU A 85 -21.34 -26.23 -25.25
CA LEU A 85 -22.43 -25.39 -24.74
C LEU A 85 -23.41 -26.18 -23.88
N THR A 86 -23.77 -27.39 -24.32
CA THR A 86 -24.67 -28.28 -23.57
C THR A 86 -24.05 -28.75 -22.25
N VAL A 87 -22.75 -29.07 -22.24
CA VAL A 87 -22.01 -29.49 -21.03
C VAL A 87 -21.87 -28.33 -20.03
N TYR A 88 -21.64 -27.10 -20.50
CA TYR A 88 -21.47 -25.93 -19.64
C TYR A 88 -22.77 -25.22 -19.26
N ALA A 89 -23.89 -25.49 -19.96
CA ALA A 89 -25.19 -24.86 -19.71
C ALA A 89 -25.64 -24.87 -18.23
N PRO A 90 -25.50 -25.96 -17.44
CA PRO A 90 -25.90 -25.96 -16.04
C PRO A 90 -25.08 -25.01 -15.15
N TYR A 91 -23.84 -24.72 -15.55
CA TYR A 91 -22.87 -23.95 -14.75
C TYR A 91 -22.89 -22.45 -15.06
N ARG A 92 -23.37 -22.04 -16.24
CA ARG A 92 -23.41 -20.63 -16.67
C ARG A 92 -24.17 -19.69 -15.75
N SER A 93 -25.28 -20.16 -15.18
CA SER A 93 -26.05 -19.39 -14.19
C SER A 93 -25.27 -19.04 -12.91
N TYR A 94 -24.23 -19.82 -12.60
CA TYR A 94 -23.31 -19.57 -11.49
C TYR A 94 -22.12 -18.70 -11.93
N LEU A 95 -21.65 -18.87 -13.17
CA LEU A 95 -20.55 -18.07 -13.74
C LEU A 95 -20.93 -16.60 -13.91
N THR A 96 -22.18 -16.30 -14.28
CA THR A 96 -22.70 -14.92 -14.29
C THR A 96 -22.73 -14.26 -12.91
N LYS A 97 -22.75 -15.06 -11.84
CA LYS A 97 -22.68 -14.60 -10.44
C LYS A 97 -21.29 -14.80 -9.82
N TYR A 98 -20.29 -15.16 -10.62
CA TYR A 98 -18.97 -15.54 -10.13
C TYR A 98 -18.36 -14.46 -9.25
N LYS A 99 -18.41 -13.18 -9.68
CA LYS A 99 -17.94 -12.04 -8.90
C LYS A 99 -18.51 -12.05 -7.48
N THR A 100 -19.84 -12.05 -7.35
CA THR A 100 -20.52 -12.01 -6.05
C THR A 100 -20.19 -13.22 -5.18
N LEU A 101 -20.08 -14.41 -5.79
CA LEU A 101 -19.70 -15.63 -5.05
C LEU A 101 -18.26 -15.55 -4.53
N GLU A 102 -17.33 -15.07 -5.36
CA GLU A 102 -15.93 -14.92 -5.00
C GLU A 102 -15.74 -13.81 -3.96
N GLU A 103 -16.45 -12.69 -4.07
CA GLU A 103 -16.47 -11.62 -3.06
C GLU A 103 -16.91 -12.13 -1.68
N VAL A 104 -17.94 -12.98 -1.62
CA VAL A 104 -18.41 -13.58 -0.36
C VAL A 104 -17.35 -14.50 0.25
N VAL A 105 -16.69 -15.33 -0.57
CA VAL A 105 -15.60 -16.21 -0.11
C VAL A 105 -14.42 -15.40 0.39
N LEU A 106 -13.95 -14.43 -0.41
CA LEU A 106 -12.84 -13.55 -0.05
C LEU A 106 -13.12 -12.74 1.21
N SER A 107 -14.35 -12.22 1.37
CA SER A 107 -14.75 -11.51 2.59
C SER A 107 -14.77 -12.42 3.82
N MET A 108 -15.28 -13.65 3.69
CA MET A 108 -15.28 -14.62 4.78
C MET A 108 -13.85 -14.98 5.22
N GLU A 109 -12.95 -15.23 4.27
CA GLU A 109 -11.55 -15.53 4.57
C GLU A 109 -10.81 -14.32 5.15
N LEU A 110 -11.09 -13.10 4.65
CA LEU A 110 -10.53 -11.86 5.20
C LEU A 110 -10.88 -11.68 6.68
N ASN A 111 -12.14 -11.95 7.05
CA ASN A 111 -12.61 -11.84 8.44
C ASN A 111 -11.92 -12.83 9.38
N ASN A 112 -11.35 -13.92 8.85
CA ASN A 112 -10.57 -14.88 9.64
C ASN A 112 -9.13 -14.39 9.91
N ILE A 113 -8.67 -13.35 9.22
CA ILE A 113 -7.36 -12.74 9.46
C ILE A 113 -7.48 -11.78 10.64
N LYS A 114 -6.94 -12.20 11.79
CA LYS A 114 -6.84 -11.33 12.96
C LYS A 114 -5.71 -10.31 12.76
N LEU A 115 -6.05 -9.02 12.89
CA LEU A 115 -5.12 -7.90 12.77
C LEU A 115 -4.92 -7.13 14.08
N ASP A 116 -5.82 -7.30 15.05
CA ASP A 116 -5.88 -6.50 16.28
C ASP A 116 -5.73 -7.39 17.51
N HIS A 117 -5.00 -6.90 18.51
CA HIS A 117 -4.82 -7.53 19.81
C HIS A 117 -4.89 -6.47 20.91
N GLU A 118 -5.00 -6.85 22.19
CA GLU A 118 -4.99 -5.88 23.30
C GLU A 118 -3.65 -5.13 23.34
N GLU A 119 -2.55 -5.88 23.28
CA GLU A 119 -1.18 -5.35 23.31
C GLU A 119 -0.69 -4.86 21.94
N VAL A 120 0.07 -3.75 21.93
CA VAL A 120 0.61 -3.14 20.71
C VAL A 120 1.62 -4.06 20.02
N PHE A 121 2.51 -4.70 20.79
CA PHE A 121 3.51 -5.61 20.26
C PHE A 121 2.88 -6.76 19.46
N GLU A 122 1.90 -7.45 20.07
CA GLU A 122 1.14 -8.52 19.42
C GLU A 122 0.36 -8.04 18.19
N THR A 123 -0.21 -6.84 18.25
CA THR A 123 -0.89 -6.22 17.10
C THR A 123 0.07 -6.04 15.91
N VAL A 124 1.28 -5.52 16.16
CA VAL A 124 2.31 -5.35 15.11
C VAL A 124 2.73 -6.70 14.52
N GLN A 125 2.88 -7.73 15.36
CA GLN A 125 3.20 -9.07 14.89
C GLN A 125 2.08 -9.67 14.04
N LEU A 126 0.81 -9.48 14.43
CA LEU A 126 -0.35 -9.91 13.65
C LEU A 126 -0.41 -9.21 12.28
N LEU A 127 -0.15 -7.90 12.23
CA LEU A 127 -0.08 -7.15 10.97
C LEU A 127 0.99 -7.73 10.04
N SER A 128 2.20 -7.97 10.53
CA SER A 128 3.28 -8.58 9.72
C SER A 128 2.90 -9.98 9.19
N GLN A 129 2.34 -10.84 10.04
CA GLN A 129 1.92 -12.19 9.64
C GLN A 129 0.72 -12.20 8.69
N SER A 130 -0.09 -11.14 8.69
CA SER A 130 -1.30 -11.06 7.89
C SER A 130 -1.02 -10.94 6.38
N VAL A 131 0.11 -10.35 5.99
CA VAL A 131 0.52 -10.16 4.58
C VAL A 131 0.54 -11.49 3.84
N ASN A 132 1.25 -12.48 4.38
CA ASN A 132 1.33 -13.81 3.76
C ASN A 132 -0.04 -14.49 3.66
N LYS A 133 -0.89 -14.34 4.69
CA LYS A 133 -2.25 -14.92 4.68
C LYS A 133 -3.12 -14.25 3.61
N LEU A 134 -3.06 -12.92 3.51
CA LEU A 134 -3.80 -12.12 2.55
C LEU A 134 -3.53 -12.59 1.11
N PHE A 135 -2.25 -12.71 0.75
CA PHE A 135 -1.84 -13.10 -0.61
C PHE A 135 -2.04 -14.59 -0.89
N ASN A 136 -1.93 -15.46 0.12
CA ASN A 136 -2.28 -16.88 -0.04
C ASN A 136 -3.75 -17.06 -0.42
N ILE A 137 -4.66 -16.32 0.22
CA ILE A 137 -6.10 -16.33 -0.12
C ILE A 137 -6.33 -15.78 -1.54
N ALA A 138 -5.66 -14.69 -1.92
CA ALA A 138 -5.75 -14.10 -3.26
C ALA A 138 -5.23 -15.08 -4.35
N SER A 139 -4.13 -15.79 -4.07
CA SER A 139 -3.59 -16.84 -4.95
C SER A 139 -4.57 -18.00 -5.12
N GLN A 140 -5.24 -18.43 -4.06
CA GLN A 140 -6.28 -19.46 -4.15
C GLN A 140 -7.49 -18.98 -4.99
N ALA A 141 -7.87 -17.71 -4.91
CA ALA A 141 -8.92 -17.12 -5.75
C ALA A 141 -8.53 -17.13 -7.24
N ASN A 142 -7.28 -16.80 -7.53
CA ASN A 142 -6.71 -16.91 -8.87
C ASN A 142 -6.75 -18.36 -9.39
N GLU A 143 -6.34 -19.34 -8.58
CA GLU A 143 -6.45 -20.75 -8.97
C GLU A 143 -7.89 -21.22 -9.21
N ARG A 144 -8.84 -20.78 -8.36
CA ARG A 144 -10.27 -21.10 -8.53
C ARG A 144 -10.80 -20.57 -9.86
N CYS A 145 -10.44 -19.34 -10.22
CA CYS A 145 -10.82 -18.74 -11.51
C CYS A 145 -10.33 -19.57 -12.69
N ILE A 146 -9.07 -20.01 -12.67
CA ILE A 146 -8.49 -20.85 -13.73
C ILE A 146 -9.19 -22.21 -13.77
N LYS A 147 -9.38 -22.87 -12.62
CA LYS A 147 -9.99 -24.21 -12.53
C LYS A 147 -11.45 -24.21 -12.99
N LEU A 148 -12.20 -23.14 -12.71
CA LEU A 148 -13.63 -23.06 -13.00
C LEU A 148 -13.93 -22.51 -14.41
N SER A 149 -13.21 -21.49 -14.86
CA SER A 149 -13.53 -20.74 -16.09
C SER A 149 -12.44 -20.80 -17.15
N ASN A 150 -11.33 -21.50 -16.89
CA ASN A 150 -10.15 -21.52 -17.76
C ASN A 150 -9.64 -20.11 -18.13
N GLY A 151 -9.78 -19.17 -17.17
CA GLY A 151 -9.44 -17.76 -17.26
C GLY A 151 -10.55 -16.85 -17.79
N CYS A 152 -11.67 -17.37 -18.30
CA CYS A 152 -12.71 -16.52 -18.88
C CYS A 152 -13.40 -15.58 -17.88
N SER A 153 -13.29 -15.83 -16.57
CA SER A 153 -13.86 -14.98 -15.52
C SER A 153 -12.84 -14.02 -14.87
N TYR A 154 -11.69 -13.76 -15.50
CA TYR A 154 -10.67 -12.87 -14.93
C TYR A 154 -11.14 -11.45 -14.67
N VAL A 155 -11.95 -10.86 -15.56
CA VAL A 155 -12.50 -9.51 -15.36
C VAL A 155 -13.27 -9.44 -14.03
N SER A 156 -14.17 -10.41 -13.80
CA SER A 156 -14.92 -10.54 -12.55
C SER A 156 -14.03 -10.83 -11.32
N LEU A 157 -12.99 -11.64 -11.49
CA LEU A 157 -12.02 -11.92 -10.41
C LEU A 157 -11.25 -10.65 -10.02
N LEU A 158 -10.76 -9.87 -10.98
CA LEU A 158 -9.98 -8.66 -10.73
C LEU A 158 -10.79 -7.63 -9.94
N GLU A 159 -12.08 -7.48 -10.25
CA GLU A 159 -12.99 -6.62 -9.47
C GLU A 159 -13.20 -7.13 -8.03
N ALA A 160 -13.35 -8.45 -7.86
CA ALA A 160 -13.49 -9.06 -6.53
C ALA A 160 -12.21 -8.92 -5.69
N LEU A 161 -11.03 -9.12 -6.31
CA LEU A 161 -9.73 -8.93 -5.68
C LEU A 161 -9.51 -7.47 -5.29
N LYS A 162 -9.92 -6.53 -6.14
CA LYS A 162 -9.89 -5.10 -5.84
C LYS A 162 -10.64 -4.81 -4.55
N LEU A 163 -11.91 -5.22 -4.47
CA LEU A 163 -12.72 -5.03 -3.25
C LEU A 163 -12.09 -5.70 -2.02
N TYR A 164 -11.52 -6.88 -2.17
CA TYR A 164 -10.83 -7.62 -1.11
C TYR A 164 -9.62 -6.85 -0.54
N PHE A 165 -8.72 -6.38 -1.40
CA PHE A 165 -7.55 -5.60 -0.96
C PHE A 165 -7.95 -4.25 -0.34
N TYR A 166 -8.95 -3.55 -0.90
CA TYR A 166 -9.48 -2.32 -0.30
C TYR A 166 -10.03 -2.55 1.12
N ASN A 167 -10.79 -3.63 1.33
CA ASN A 167 -11.33 -3.96 2.64
C ASN A 167 -10.20 -4.28 3.64
N TYR A 168 -9.15 -4.99 3.22
CA TYR A 168 -7.98 -5.22 4.07
C TYR A 168 -7.28 -3.91 4.46
N CYS A 169 -7.00 -3.02 3.50
CA CYS A 169 -6.37 -1.73 3.78
C CYS A 169 -7.24 -0.87 4.71
N ARG A 170 -8.57 -0.93 4.59
CA ARG A 170 -9.49 -0.24 5.51
C ARG A 170 -9.37 -0.78 6.94
N GLU A 171 -9.35 -2.10 7.11
CA GLU A 171 -9.18 -2.70 8.44
C GLU A 171 -7.78 -2.43 9.02
N PHE A 172 -6.73 -2.42 8.19
CA PHE A 172 -5.38 -2.03 8.60
C PHE A 172 -5.38 -0.60 9.17
N ARG A 173 -6.02 0.35 8.49
CA ARG A 173 -6.16 1.73 9.01
C ARG A 173 -6.92 1.80 10.32
N ARG A 174 -8.00 1.03 10.47
CA ARG A 174 -8.74 0.93 11.73
C ARG A 174 -7.82 0.48 12.87
N VAL A 175 -6.99 -0.53 12.63
CA VAL A 175 -6.00 -1.02 13.59
C VAL A 175 -4.93 0.04 13.89
N LEU A 176 -4.45 0.78 12.87
CA LEU A 176 -3.50 1.87 13.06
C LEU A 176 -4.05 2.97 13.99
N VAL A 177 -5.33 3.32 13.86
CA VAL A 177 -6.02 4.24 14.77
C VAL A 177 -6.07 3.68 16.20
N ASN A 178 -6.36 2.38 16.35
CA ASN A 178 -6.35 1.73 17.67
C ASN A 178 -4.96 1.75 18.32
N ILE A 179 -3.90 1.48 17.56
CA ILE A 179 -2.51 1.57 18.05
C ILE A 179 -2.22 3.02 18.49
N ARG A 180 -2.60 4.02 17.70
CA ARG A 180 -2.39 5.44 18.03
C ARG A 180 -3.01 5.82 19.39
N GLU A 181 -4.23 5.36 19.68
CA GLU A 181 -4.89 5.64 20.96
C GLU A 181 -4.22 4.91 22.14
N LYS A 182 -3.72 3.70 21.92
CA LYS A 182 -2.92 2.96 22.92
C LYS A 182 -1.60 3.67 23.22
N CYS A 183 -0.89 4.16 22.20
CA CYS A 183 0.36 4.92 22.38
C CYS A 183 0.14 6.20 23.19
N LYS A 184 -0.92 6.98 22.91
CA LYS A 184 -1.24 8.20 23.66
C LYS A 184 -1.53 7.93 25.15
N SER A 185 -2.16 6.80 25.44
CA SER A 185 -2.50 6.41 26.82
C SER A 185 -1.25 6.03 27.61
N SER A 186 -0.25 5.42 26.97
CA SER A 186 1.05 5.11 27.58
C SER A 186 1.82 6.38 27.99
N VAL A 187 1.87 7.38 27.11
CA VAL A 187 2.59 8.64 27.35
C VAL A 187 2.03 9.42 28.57
N ARG A 188 0.73 9.30 28.86
CA ARG A 188 0.12 9.94 30.04
C ARG A 188 0.57 9.34 31.38
N ASN A 189 1.13 8.13 31.37
CA ASN A 189 1.55 7.42 32.59
C ASN A 189 3.00 7.71 32.99
N GLY A 190 3.72 8.59 32.29
CA GLY A 190 5.01 9.13 32.71
C GLY A 190 6.26 8.55 32.01
N ASP A 191 6.11 7.54 31.14
CA ASP A 191 7.22 6.94 30.40
C ASP A 191 7.48 7.70 29.09
N LEU A 192 8.06 8.90 29.20
CA LEU A 192 8.35 9.79 28.05
C LEU A 192 9.52 9.30 27.17
N GLU A 193 10.30 8.31 27.62
CA GLU A 193 11.52 7.83 26.94
C GLU A 193 11.36 6.43 26.30
N ASP A 194 10.14 5.90 26.19
CA ASP A 194 9.93 4.59 25.59
C ASP A 194 9.94 4.63 24.05
N TRP A 195 11.10 4.31 23.48
CA TRP A 195 11.31 4.13 22.04
C TRP A 195 10.56 2.93 21.45
N SER A 196 9.93 2.08 22.27
CA SER A 196 9.20 0.90 21.79
C SER A 196 8.11 1.29 20.79
N ASN A 197 7.38 2.38 21.03
CA ASN A 197 6.32 2.85 20.13
C ASN A 197 6.88 3.24 18.76
N PHE A 198 8.03 3.88 18.73
CA PHE A 198 8.71 4.22 17.48
C PHE A 198 9.20 2.96 16.76
N GLN A 199 9.85 2.05 17.47
CA GLN A 199 10.31 0.77 16.90
C GLN A 199 9.15 -0.08 16.35
N HIS A 200 8.01 -0.10 17.05
CA HIS A 200 6.77 -0.70 16.56
C HIS A 200 6.30 -0.03 15.26
N SER A 201 6.32 1.29 15.19
CA SER A 201 5.93 2.02 13.98
C SER A 201 6.85 1.72 12.79
N LEU A 202 8.16 1.58 13.00
CA LEU A 202 9.11 1.14 11.97
C LEU A 202 8.79 -0.28 11.46
N ARG A 203 8.46 -1.22 12.34
CA ARG A 203 8.00 -2.57 11.92
C ARG A 203 6.72 -2.54 11.09
N ILE A 204 5.79 -1.62 11.37
CA ILE A 204 4.58 -1.43 10.56
C ILE A 204 4.95 -0.85 9.18
N ILE A 205 5.93 0.06 9.10
CA ILE A 205 6.47 0.56 7.81
C ILE A 205 7.02 -0.60 6.99
N GLN A 206 7.83 -1.48 7.60
CA GLN A 206 8.32 -2.68 6.93
C GLN A 206 7.17 -3.55 6.40
N THR A 207 6.12 -3.74 7.20
CA THR A 207 4.92 -4.50 6.78
C THR A 207 4.23 -3.87 5.55
N CYS A 208 4.23 -2.53 5.43
CA CYS A 208 3.74 -1.86 4.22
C CYS A 208 4.63 -2.13 3.01
N GLY A 209 5.94 -2.19 3.22
CA GLY A 209 6.90 -2.64 2.22
C GLY A 209 6.63 -4.05 1.71
N ASP A 210 6.41 -4.99 2.63
CA ASP A 210 6.03 -6.37 2.31
C ASP A 210 4.72 -6.39 1.50
N LEU A 211 3.71 -5.60 1.88
CA LEU A 211 2.46 -5.50 1.13
C LEU A 211 2.68 -5.03 -0.32
N ILE A 212 3.50 -3.99 -0.52
CA ILE A 212 3.79 -3.43 -1.85
C ILE A 212 4.59 -4.43 -2.71
N MET A 213 5.57 -5.13 -2.12
CA MET A 213 6.32 -6.16 -2.84
C MET A 213 5.41 -7.33 -3.25
N HIS A 214 4.61 -7.84 -2.32
CA HIS A 214 3.74 -8.96 -2.58
C HIS A 214 2.61 -8.63 -3.59
N ILE A 215 2.10 -7.39 -3.63
CA ILE A 215 1.13 -7.01 -4.68
C ILE A 215 1.78 -6.96 -6.06
N ASP A 216 3.03 -6.50 -6.18
CA ASP A 216 3.77 -6.51 -7.45
C ASP A 216 4.04 -7.94 -7.95
N GLU A 217 4.46 -8.83 -7.05
CA GLU A 217 4.65 -10.25 -7.37
C GLU A 217 3.34 -10.93 -7.75
N PHE A 218 2.27 -10.65 -7.01
CA PHE A 218 0.96 -11.23 -7.27
C PHE A 218 0.36 -10.72 -8.58
N ASP A 219 0.48 -9.42 -8.87
CA ASP A 219 0.04 -8.81 -10.14
C ASP A 219 0.75 -9.46 -11.34
N SER A 220 2.07 -9.62 -11.25
CA SER A 220 2.87 -10.33 -12.25
C SER A 220 2.41 -11.79 -12.44
N SER A 221 2.11 -12.48 -11.35
CA SER A 221 1.58 -13.85 -11.37
C SER A 221 0.20 -13.93 -12.03
N VAL A 222 -0.69 -12.98 -11.75
CA VAL A 222 -2.02 -12.92 -12.37
C VAL A 222 -1.90 -12.66 -13.87
N ILE A 223 -1.08 -11.71 -14.30
CA ILE A 223 -0.82 -11.42 -15.72
C ILE A 223 -0.30 -12.66 -16.44
N MET A 224 0.72 -13.32 -15.87
CA MET A 224 1.27 -14.56 -16.43
C MET A 224 0.21 -15.64 -16.59
N ASN A 225 -0.69 -15.80 -15.62
CA ASN A 225 -1.76 -16.79 -15.66
C ASN A 225 -2.86 -16.42 -16.67
N ILE A 226 -3.20 -15.13 -16.84
CA ILE A 226 -4.08 -14.63 -17.90
C ILE A 226 -3.47 -14.99 -19.27
N MET A 227 -2.22 -14.62 -19.49
CA MET A 227 -1.52 -14.83 -20.77
C MET A 227 -1.37 -16.31 -21.11
N LYS A 228 -1.02 -17.15 -20.12
CA LYS A 228 -0.98 -18.61 -20.28
C LYS A 228 -2.34 -19.20 -20.66
N SER A 229 -3.42 -18.70 -20.08
CA SER A 229 -4.77 -19.25 -20.26
C SER A 229 -5.47 -18.75 -21.52
N LEU A 230 -5.23 -17.49 -21.91
CA LEU A 230 -6.00 -16.78 -22.94
C LEU A 230 -5.14 -16.12 -24.03
N GLY A 231 -3.87 -15.78 -23.76
CA GLY A 231 -3.04 -15.00 -24.68
C GLY A 231 -2.68 -15.70 -26.00
N HIS A 232 -2.75 -17.02 -26.07
CA HIS A 232 -2.56 -17.76 -27.32
C HIS A 232 -3.81 -17.73 -28.25
N LEU A 233 -4.93 -17.18 -27.76
CA LEU A 233 -6.20 -17.11 -28.48
C LEU A 233 -6.40 -15.76 -29.20
N THR A 234 -5.47 -14.82 -29.01
CA THR A 234 -5.45 -13.50 -29.65
C THR A 234 -4.53 -13.43 -30.87
N THR A 235 -3.68 -14.44 -31.10
CA THR A 235 -2.78 -14.47 -32.26
C THR A 235 -3.52 -14.81 -33.55
N SER A 236 -3.35 -13.97 -34.58
CA SER A 236 -3.91 -14.18 -35.91
C SER A 236 -3.27 -15.40 -36.59
N SER A 237 -4.05 -16.45 -36.82
CA SER A 237 -3.68 -17.51 -37.76
C SER A 237 -3.71 -16.98 -39.20
N PRO A 238 -2.82 -17.41 -40.12
CA PRO A 238 -2.73 -16.91 -41.50
C PRO A 238 -3.95 -17.21 -42.40
N CYS A 239 -4.98 -17.89 -41.89
CA CYS A 239 -6.23 -18.13 -42.62
C CYS A 239 -7.28 -17.10 -42.16
N GLY A 240 -7.52 -16.09 -43.00
CA GLY A 240 -8.22 -14.84 -42.70
C GLY A 240 -9.73 -14.91 -42.41
N ASP A 241 -10.20 -15.93 -41.70
CA ASP A 241 -11.60 -16.04 -41.27
C ASP A 241 -11.67 -16.49 -39.80
N MET A 242 -11.22 -15.59 -38.91
CA MET A 242 -11.07 -15.85 -37.47
C MET A 242 -11.67 -14.67 -36.68
N LYS A 243 -13.00 -14.59 -36.62
CA LYS A 243 -13.68 -13.86 -35.53
C LYS A 243 -13.35 -14.58 -34.20
N SER A 244 -12.17 -14.24 -33.68
CA SER A 244 -11.61 -14.43 -32.32
C SER A 244 -11.97 -15.74 -31.64
N LEU A 245 -11.06 -16.73 -31.71
CA LEU A 245 -11.09 -17.96 -30.92
C LEU A 245 -11.29 -17.70 -29.41
N LEU A 246 -10.82 -16.55 -28.93
CA LEU A 246 -11.09 -16.06 -27.58
C LEU A 246 -12.58 -15.83 -27.32
N LYS A 247 -13.32 -15.15 -28.21
CA LYS A 247 -14.78 -14.95 -28.06
C LYS A 247 -15.53 -16.27 -28.12
N ALA A 248 -15.12 -17.18 -28.99
CA ALA A 248 -15.72 -18.51 -29.08
C ALA A 248 -15.50 -19.32 -27.79
N LYS A 249 -14.32 -19.22 -27.16
CA LYS A 249 -14.06 -19.83 -25.86
C LYS A 249 -14.83 -19.11 -24.74
N ALA A 250 -14.80 -17.79 -24.72
CA ALA A 250 -15.43 -16.96 -23.70
C ALA A 250 -16.95 -17.11 -23.71
N SER A 251 -17.57 -17.27 -24.89
CA SER A 251 -19.00 -17.51 -25.02
C SER A 251 -19.42 -18.78 -24.29
N LEU A 252 -18.57 -19.81 -24.15
CA LEU A 252 -18.92 -21.01 -23.36
C LEU A 252 -19.20 -20.70 -21.88
N PHE A 253 -18.56 -19.67 -21.32
CA PHE A 253 -18.60 -19.33 -19.89
C PHE A 253 -19.40 -18.06 -19.58
N LEU A 254 -19.41 -17.09 -20.50
CA LEU A 254 -20.01 -15.77 -20.33
C LEU A 254 -21.27 -15.65 -21.20
N ASP A 255 -22.36 -15.17 -20.60
CA ASP A 255 -23.65 -15.00 -21.29
C ASP A 255 -23.80 -13.61 -21.94
N GLN A 256 -23.11 -12.59 -21.41
CA GLN A 256 -23.20 -11.21 -21.88
C GLN A 256 -22.09 -10.92 -22.92
N TRP A 257 -22.47 -10.33 -24.05
CA TRP A 257 -21.51 -9.93 -25.08
C TRP A 257 -20.52 -8.85 -24.58
N ALA A 258 -20.98 -7.92 -23.74
CA ALA A 258 -20.14 -6.87 -23.16
C ALA A 258 -18.99 -7.43 -22.30
N ASP A 259 -19.24 -8.50 -21.53
CA ASP A 259 -18.22 -9.15 -20.70
C ASP A 259 -17.15 -9.83 -21.58
N ILE A 260 -17.58 -10.41 -22.71
CA ILE A 260 -16.70 -11.04 -23.69
C ILE A 260 -15.80 -9.98 -24.36
N GLU A 261 -16.35 -8.84 -24.76
CA GLU A 261 -15.58 -7.73 -25.34
C GLU A 261 -14.59 -7.15 -24.33
N THR A 262 -15.00 -7.01 -23.07
CA THR A 262 -14.14 -6.49 -21.99
C THR A 262 -12.97 -7.45 -21.73
N LEU A 263 -13.22 -8.76 -21.70
CA LEU A 263 -12.18 -9.77 -21.56
C LEU A 263 -11.22 -9.75 -22.76
N GLU A 264 -11.73 -9.67 -23.99
CA GLU A 264 -10.90 -9.57 -25.18
C GLU A 264 -10.01 -8.32 -25.14
N ALA A 265 -10.58 -7.15 -24.83
CA ALA A 265 -9.83 -5.92 -24.72
C ALA A 265 -8.72 -6.01 -23.66
N LEU A 266 -8.99 -6.63 -22.51
CA LEU A 266 -7.99 -6.86 -21.46
C LEU A 266 -6.84 -7.74 -21.98
N VAL A 267 -7.15 -8.89 -22.58
CA VAL A 267 -6.11 -9.83 -23.04
C VAL A 267 -5.30 -9.26 -24.19
N THR A 268 -5.93 -8.54 -25.12
CA THR A 268 -5.24 -7.87 -26.24
C THR A 268 -4.25 -6.83 -25.74
N LYS A 269 -4.68 -5.93 -24.83
CA LYS A 269 -3.79 -4.93 -24.23
C LYS A 269 -2.62 -5.54 -23.47
N LEU A 270 -2.85 -6.65 -22.76
CA LEU A 270 -1.76 -7.39 -22.09
C LEU A 270 -0.82 -8.07 -23.07
N HIS A 271 -1.33 -8.56 -24.20
CA HIS A 271 -0.53 -9.18 -25.26
C HIS A 271 0.36 -8.16 -25.99
N GLU A 272 -0.18 -6.98 -26.24
CA GLU A 272 0.51 -5.87 -26.91
C GLU A 272 1.54 -5.18 -26.00
N GLY A 273 1.45 -5.40 -24.67
CA GLY A 273 2.33 -4.78 -23.68
C GLY A 273 1.87 -3.39 -23.23
N ASP A 274 0.66 -2.98 -23.61
CA ASP A 274 0.07 -1.67 -23.30
C ASP A 274 -0.39 -1.54 -21.83
N THR A 275 -0.57 -2.66 -21.14
CA THR A 275 -1.01 -2.69 -19.73
C THR A 275 0.04 -3.41 -18.88
N PRO A 276 0.93 -2.68 -18.19
CA PRO A 276 2.00 -3.29 -17.39
C PRO A 276 1.49 -3.90 -16.08
N SER A 277 0.27 -3.56 -15.64
CA SER A 277 -0.29 -4.01 -14.36
C SER A 277 -1.82 -4.12 -14.44
N VAL A 278 -2.42 -5.11 -13.78
CA VAL A 278 -3.88 -5.32 -13.70
C VAL A 278 -4.46 -4.98 -12.32
N LEU A 279 -3.59 -4.72 -11.33
CA LEU A 279 -3.92 -4.36 -9.95
C LEU A 279 -3.35 -2.99 -9.54
N THR A 280 -3.13 -2.09 -10.51
CA THR A 280 -2.53 -0.76 -10.27
C THR A 280 -3.24 0.01 -9.16
N GLU A 281 -4.58 0.04 -9.17
CA GLU A 281 -5.35 0.73 -8.13
C GLU A 281 -5.16 0.13 -6.73
N CYS A 282 -4.94 -1.19 -6.64
CA CYS A 282 -4.66 -1.86 -5.36
C CYS A 282 -3.26 -1.49 -4.85
N LYS A 283 -2.28 -1.47 -5.77
CA LYS A 283 -0.91 -1.03 -5.44
C LYS A 283 -0.90 0.42 -4.95
N GLU A 284 -1.57 1.32 -5.66
CA GLU A 284 -1.69 2.73 -5.26
C GLU A 284 -2.31 2.87 -3.86
N GLU A 285 -3.32 2.05 -3.53
CA GLU A 285 -3.93 2.05 -2.21
C GLU A 285 -2.98 1.58 -1.11
N MET A 286 -2.13 0.57 -1.39
CA MET A 286 -1.09 0.13 -0.47
C MET A 286 0.03 1.16 -0.30
N CYS A 287 0.38 1.89 -1.38
CA CYS A 287 1.31 3.03 -1.29
C CYS A 287 0.74 4.15 -0.41
N ARG A 288 -0.53 4.53 -0.59
CA ARG A 288 -1.20 5.52 0.28
C ARG A 288 -1.21 5.08 1.75
N LEU A 289 -1.47 3.79 2.00
CA LEU A 289 -1.37 3.24 3.35
C LEU A 289 0.06 3.39 3.92
N SER A 290 1.10 3.13 3.10
CA SER A 290 2.49 3.36 3.50
C SER A 290 2.74 4.82 3.89
N GLU A 291 2.28 5.79 3.09
CA GLU A 291 2.39 7.23 3.41
C GLU A 291 1.74 7.57 4.76
N GLU A 292 0.54 7.05 5.03
CA GLU A 292 -0.18 7.25 6.29
C GLU A 292 0.60 6.69 7.49
N VAL A 293 1.23 5.52 7.32
CA VAL A 293 2.06 4.88 8.36
C VAL A 293 3.35 5.67 8.60
N HIS A 294 4.00 6.21 7.56
CA HIS A 294 5.17 7.09 7.73
C HIS A 294 4.81 8.35 8.52
N ARG A 295 3.68 8.99 8.20
CA ARG A 295 3.18 10.14 8.97
C ARG A 295 2.85 9.76 10.41
N PHE A 296 2.28 8.58 10.65
CA PHE A 296 2.04 8.07 12.00
C PHE A 296 3.33 7.87 12.80
N ALA A 297 4.35 7.27 12.19
CA ALA A 297 5.65 7.08 12.82
C ALA A 297 6.34 8.42 13.12
N PHE A 298 6.25 9.39 12.20
CA PHE A 298 6.68 10.78 12.44
C PHE A 298 5.95 11.39 13.64
N ASP A 299 4.63 11.30 13.70
CA ASP A 299 3.81 11.86 14.79
C ASP A 299 4.26 11.32 16.17
N ILE A 300 4.68 10.04 16.25
CA ILE A 300 5.14 9.42 17.50
C ILE A 300 6.44 10.08 18.00
N VAL A 301 7.45 10.17 17.14
CA VAL A 301 8.76 10.78 17.50
C VAL A 301 8.57 12.27 17.77
N PHE A 302 7.80 12.94 16.92
CA PHE A 302 7.62 14.37 16.98
C PHE A 302 6.78 14.83 18.19
N ALA A 303 5.92 13.96 18.75
CA ALA A 303 5.13 14.28 19.93
C ALA A 303 5.99 14.69 21.13
N GLN A 304 7.14 14.05 21.33
CA GLN A 304 8.06 14.37 22.43
C GLN A 304 8.69 15.75 22.25
N LEU A 305 9.19 16.02 21.05
CA LEU A 305 9.78 17.31 20.67
C LEU A 305 8.76 18.44 20.83
N LYS A 306 7.53 18.21 20.37
CA LYS A 306 6.43 19.14 20.55
C LYS A 306 6.10 19.41 22.02
N GLY A 307 6.13 18.38 22.86
CA GLY A 307 5.90 18.51 24.30
C GLY A 307 6.84 19.52 24.97
N HIS A 308 8.13 19.47 24.62
CA HIS A 308 9.15 20.39 25.15
C HIS A 308 8.99 21.84 24.66
N LEU A 309 8.44 22.04 23.46
CA LEU A 309 8.27 23.37 22.85
C LEU A 309 6.96 24.07 23.21
N THR A 310 5.92 23.34 23.63
CA THR A 310 4.54 23.87 23.75
C THR A 310 4.42 25.05 24.73
N ASN A 311 5.27 25.12 25.76
CA ASN A 311 5.23 26.20 26.77
C ASN A 311 6.32 27.25 26.58
N LEU A 312 7.10 27.16 25.50
CA LEU A 312 8.22 28.07 25.25
C LEU A 312 7.78 29.52 25.31
N SER A 313 6.75 29.90 24.56
CA SER A 313 6.31 31.30 24.45
C SER A 313 5.90 31.96 25.78
N ASN A 314 5.57 31.17 26.80
CA ASN A 314 5.09 31.61 28.11
C ASN A 314 6.16 31.57 29.21
N MET A 315 7.42 31.22 28.91
CA MET A 315 8.45 31.12 29.94
C MET A 315 8.77 32.49 30.56
N GLU A 316 8.88 32.53 31.89
CA GLU A 316 9.11 33.76 32.65
C GLU A 316 10.46 34.42 32.32
N ILE A 317 11.45 33.64 31.88
CA ILE A 317 12.81 34.11 31.54
C ILE A 317 12.82 35.17 30.43
N TRP A 318 11.83 35.17 29.51
CA TRP A 318 11.74 36.14 28.43
C TRP A 318 11.43 37.55 28.93
N THR A 319 10.66 37.66 30.02
CA THR A 319 10.25 38.93 30.63
C THR A 319 11.06 39.29 31.87
N SER A 320 11.90 38.37 32.36
CA SER A 320 12.74 38.59 33.53
C SER A 320 13.73 39.73 33.29
N LYS A 321 13.77 40.65 34.26
CA LYS A 321 14.76 41.73 34.33
C LYS A 321 16.03 41.33 35.08
N SER A 322 16.12 40.07 35.54
CA SER A 322 17.22 39.59 36.38
C SER A 322 18.27 38.82 35.57
N ALA A 323 19.44 39.44 35.45
CA ALA A 323 20.67 38.84 35.94
C ALA A 323 21.41 39.87 36.80
N GLY A 324 20.86 40.29 37.95
CA GLY A 324 21.48 41.33 38.80
C GLY A 324 21.40 42.75 38.24
N GLY A 325 21.03 43.73 39.08
CA GLY A 325 20.86 45.12 38.64
C GLY A 325 22.13 45.78 38.11
N ALA A 326 22.00 46.68 37.12
CA ALA A 326 22.91 47.73 36.65
C ALA A 326 24.41 47.42 36.40
N LEU A 327 24.93 46.24 36.75
CA LEU A 327 26.36 45.89 36.76
C LEU A 327 26.69 44.65 35.91
N THR A 328 25.70 44.05 35.25
CA THR A 328 25.85 42.79 34.48
C THR A 328 25.48 42.91 33.01
N SER A 329 25.05 44.09 32.56
CA SER A 329 24.76 44.36 31.13
C SER A 329 25.98 44.09 30.24
N ASP A 330 27.18 44.25 30.80
CA ASP A 330 28.49 44.09 30.14
C ASP A 330 29.16 42.73 30.40
N LEU A 331 28.48 41.76 31.01
CA LEU A 331 29.04 40.41 31.13
C LEU A 331 29.07 39.74 29.73
N PRO A 332 30.20 39.14 29.31
CA PRO A 332 30.31 38.44 28.05
C PRO A 332 29.27 37.31 27.92
N THR A 333 28.87 37.00 26.69
CA THR A 333 27.92 35.91 26.32
C THR A 333 28.32 34.54 26.88
N PHE A 334 29.57 34.36 27.31
CA PHE A 334 30.13 33.16 27.94
C PHE A 334 29.54 32.78 29.32
N SER A 335 28.51 33.47 29.81
CA SER A 335 27.93 33.23 31.13
C SER A 335 26.58 32.50 31.13
N LEU A 336 25.92 32.36 29.97
CA LEU A 336 24.61 31.72 29.87
C LEU A 336 24.74 30.28 29.37
N SER A 337 24.09 29.36 30.07
CA SER A 337 23.88 27.99 29.62
C SER A 337 22.55 27.86 28.87
N PRO A 338 22.44 26.95 27.89
CA PRO A 338 21.17 26.66 27.24
C PRO A 338 20.13 26.16 28.26
N GLN A 339 18.86 26.52 28.05
CA GLN A 339 17.77 26.13 28.94
C GLN A 339 17.46 24.62 28.88
N GLU A 340 16.79 24.12 29.91
CA GLU A 340 16.44 22.69 30.03
C GLU A 340 15.59 22.19 28.84
N TYR A 341 14.67 23.01 28.33
CA TYR A 341 13.80 22.59 27.22
C TYR A 341 14.60 22.30 25.95
N ILE A 342 15.59 23.12 25.62
CA ILE A 342 16.35 22.98 24.37
C ILE A 342 17.43 21.91 24.50
N THR A 343 18.01 21.76 25.70
CA THR A 343 18.95 20.67 25.99
C THR A 343 18.27 19.30 25.93
N LYS A 344 17.04 19.15 26.44
CA LYS A 344 16.25 17.92 26.28
C LYS A 344 15.93 17.61 24.83
N ILE A 345 15.56 18.61 24.04
CA ILE A 345 15.36 18.46 22.59
C ILE A 345 16.64 17.98 21.92
N GLY A 346 17.77 18.62 22.23
CA GLY A 346 19.06 18.25 21.68
C GLY A 346 19.46 16.82 22.02
N GLN A 347 19.36 16.43 23.30
CA GLN A 347 19.61 15.07 23.76
C GLN A 347 18.72 14.04 23.04
N TYR A 348 17.42 14.33 22.92
CA TYR A 348 16.49 13.43 22.23
C TYR A 348 16.89 13.24 20.75
N MET A 349 17.17 14.33 20.04
CA MET A 349 17.61 14.29 18.64
C MET A 349 18.93 13.51 18.47
N MET A 350 19.88 13.67 19.40
CA MET A 350 21.16 12.95 19.38
C MET A 350 21.02 11.44 19.60
N THR A 351 19.94 10.98 20.24
CA THR A 351 19.67 9.54 20.43
C THR A 351 18.88 8.90 19.28
N LEU A 352 18.17 9.70 18.47
CA LEU A 352 17.35 9.22 17.37
C LEU A 352 18.12 8.33 16.35
N PRO A 353 19.35 8.67 15.91
CA PRO A 353 20.12 7.81 15.00
C PRO A 353 20.27 6.37 15.51
N GLN A 354 20.50 6.19 16.81
CA GLN A 354 20.70 4.86 17.44
C GLN A 354 19.48 3.94 17.30
N HIS A 355 18.29 4.52 17.11
CA HIS A 355 17.04 3.79 16.92
C HIS A 355 16.67 3.61 15.44
N LEU A 356 17.18 4.45 14.55
CA LEU A 356 17.02 4.34 13.10
C LEU A 356 18.01 3.32 12.50
N ASP A 357 19.27 3.36 12.94
CA ASP A 357 20.35 2.56 12.36
C ASP A 357 20.04 1.04 12.33
N PRO A 358 19.55 0.41 13.41
CA PRO A 358 19.26 -1.02 13.38
C PRO A 358 18.18 -1.42 12.37
N PHE A 359 17.30 -0.49 12.01
CA PHE A 359 16.23 -0.71 11.04
C PHE A 359 16.70 -0.45 9.59
N MET A 360 17.66 0.47 9.40
CA MET A 360 18.16 0.85 8.08
C MET A 360 19.37 0.03 7.61
N LEU A 361 20.17 -0.52 8.53
CA LEU A 361 21.36 -1.32 8.20
C LEU A 361 21.06 -2.77 7.76
N GLN A 362 19.82 -3.24 7.88
CA GLN A 362 19.48 -4.65 7.65
C GLN A 362 19.34 -5.06 6.17
N ASP A 363 19.70 -4.20 5.21
CA ASP A 363 19.50 -4.42 3.75
C ASP A 363 18.12 -5.03 3.44
N ASN A 364 17.10 -4.52 4.12
CA ASN A 364 15.77 -5.09 4.06
C ASN A 364 15.00 -4.49 2.87
N ALA A 365 14.79 -5.31 1.83
CA ALA A 365 14.10 -4.89 0.61
C ALA A 365 12.72 -4.28 0.88
N ALA A 366 11.97 -4.81 1.85
CA ALA A 366 10.66 -4.28 2.21
C ALA A 366 10.76 -2.85 2.75
N VAL A 367 11.75 -2.57 3.61
CA VAL A 367 11.99 -1.23 4.14
C VAL A 367 12.33 -0.26 3.00
N ILE A 368 13.21 -0.65 2.09
CA ILE A 368 13.60 0.19 0.94
C ILE A 368 12.39 0.51 0.05
N VAL A 369 11.54 -0.49 -0.23
CA VAL A 369 10.30 -0.29 -1.00
C VAL A 369 9.32 0.62 -0.26
N ALA A 370 9.13 0.40 1.04
CA ALA A 370 8.26 1.22 1.87
C ALA A 370 8.69 2.69 1.85
N LEU A 371 10.00 2.95 1.95
CA LEU A 371 10.57 4.30 1.96
C LEU A 371 10.44 4.99 0.60
N LYS A 372 10.60 4.28 -0.52
CA LYS A 372 10.36 4.82 -1.87
C LYS A 372 8.93 5.31 -2.06
N HIS A 373 7.97 4.65 -1.41
CA HIS A 373 6.55 4.98 -1.46
C HIS A 373 6.07 5.72 -0.22
N GLY A 374 6.97 6.03 0.72
CA GLY A 374 6.69 6.74 1.94
C GLY A 374 6.79 8.24 1.71
N LYS A 375 6.01 9.01 2.46
CA LYS A 375 6.11 10.47 2.48
C LYS A 375 6.25 10.95 3.91
N LEU A 376 7.41 11.52 4.20
CA LEU A 376 7.67 12.12 5.50
C LEU A 376 7.28 13.61 5.49
N PRO A 377 6.77 14.14 6.62
CA PRO A 377 6.53 15.57 6.75
C PRO A 377 7.83 16.39 6.68
N TYR A 378 7.76 17.66 6.28
CA TYR A 378 8.89 18.62 6.29
C TYR A 378 10.11 18.23 5.41
N THR A 379 9.92 17.36 4.42
CA THR A 379 10.93 17.00 3.42
C THR A 379 10.48 17.42 2.04
N ASP A 380 11.41 17.93 1.22
CA ASP A 380 11.11 18.31 -0.17
C ASP A 380 11.16 17.08 -1.07
N GLU A 381 10.15 16.89 -1.93
CA GLU A 381 10.04 15.71 -2.82
C GLU A 381 11.18 15.61 -3.86
N THR A 382 11.97 16.67 -4.04
CA THR A 382 13.01 16.78 -5.08
C THR A 382 14.40 16.32 -4.64
N GLU A 383 14.63 16.09 -3.34
CA GLU A 383 15.94 15.69 -2.85
C GLU A 383 16.09 14.16 -2.85
N ILE A 384 17.04 13.67 -3.65
CA ILE A 384 17.45 12.26 -3.64
C ILE A 384 18.39 12.08 -2.46
N HIS A 385 17.93 11.43 -1.40
CA HIS A 385 18.77 11.12 -0.24
C HIS A 385 19.54 9.82 -0.48
N GLU A 386 20.84 9.83 -0.19
CA GLU A 386 21.71 8.65 -0.32
C GLU A 386 21.39 7.58 0.73
N HIS A 387 21.01 7.99 1.96
CA HIS A 387 20.66 7.08 3.04
C HIS A 387 19.28 7.40 3.65
N PRO A 388 18.38 6.41 3.85
CA PRO A 388 17.04 6.67 4.38
C PRO A 388 16.97 7.18 5.81
N ALA A 389 17.98 6.91 6.64
CA ALA A 389 18.05 7.48 7.98
C ALA A 389 18.19 9.00 7.92
N ASP A 390 18.89 9.53 6.92
CA ASP A 390 19.11 10.97 6.74
C ASP A 390 17.79 11.68 6.42
N LEU A 391 16.92 11.04 5.63
CA LEU A 391 15.58 11.56 5.35
C LEU A 391 14.74 11.68 6.62
N TRP A 392 14.79 10.66 7.50
CA TRP A 392 14.11 10.68 8.80
C TRP A 392 14.67 11.77 9.72
N LEU A 393 15.99 11.84 9.84
CA LEU A 393 16.67 12.84 10.67
C LEU A 393 16.36 14.25 10.17
N LYS A 394 16.43 14.48 8.86
CA LYS A 394 16.11 15.77 8.23
C LYS A 394 14.65 16.15 8.44
N SER A 395 13.71 15.22 8.22
CA SER A 395 12.28 15.41 8.47
C SER A 395 12.00 15.88 9.91
N ILE A 396 12.55 15.16 10.89
CA ILE A 396 12.36 15.47 12.31
C ILE A 396 13.06 16.79 12.69
N ALA A 397 14.27 17.03 12.22
CA ALA A 397 15.00 18.27 12.46
C ALA A 397 14.27 19.49 11.87
N HIS A 398 13.81 19.40 10.62
CA HIS A 398 13.03 20.45 9.97
C HIS A 398 11.71 20.71 10.69
N GLY A 399 10.99 19.66 11.09
CA GLY A 399 9.79 19.79 11.92
C GLY A 399 10.08 20.50 13.24
N THR A 400 11.17 20.14 13.91
CA THR A 400 11.58 20.74 15.19
C THR A 400 11.90 22.22 15.03
N MET A 401 12.73 22.56 14.03
CA MET A 401 13.06 23.95 13.73
C MET A 401 11.82 24.77 13.35
N HIS A 402 10.94 24.20 12.53
CA HIS A 402 9.69 24.85 12.15
C HIS A 402 8.85 25.17 13.38
N LEU A 403 8.58 24.18 14.25
CA LEU A 403 7.81 24.40 15.47
C LEU A 403 8.52 25.36 16.43
N TYR A 404 9.83 25.27 16.55
CA TYR A 404 10.63 26.17 17.39
C TYR A 404 10.48 27.63 16.92
N CYS A 405 10.59 27.89 15.62
CA CYS A 405 10.35 29.20 15.04
C CYS A 405 8.92 29.68 15.34
N GLU A 406 7.91 28.82 15.14
CA GLU A 406 6.51 29.16 15.40
C GLU A 406 6.26 29.54 16.87
N GLU A 407 6.88 28.84 17.82
CA GLU A 407 6.76 29.15 19.25
C GLU A 407 7.55 30.40 19.65
N ILE A 408 8.73 30.64 19.06
CA ILE A 408 9.47 31.89 19.28
C ILE A 408 8.63 33.09 18.88
N LEU A 409 7.99 33.05 17.70
CA LEU A 409 7.17 34.15 17.19
C LEU A 409 5.93 34.46 18.05
N LYS A 410 5.56 33.57 18.99
CA LYS A 410 4.46 33.78 19.96
C LYS A 410 4.92 34.46 21.25
N ILE A 411 6.23 34.63 21.49
CA ILE A 411 6.72 35.37 22.65
C ILE A 411 6.23 36.82 22.57
N LEU A 412 5.52 37.27 23.60
CA LEU A 412 4.89 38.60 23.62
C LEU A 412 5.90 39.73 23.86
N GLU A 413 6.88 39.50 24.73
CA GLU A 413 7.88 40.48 25.14
C GLU A 413 9.20 39.79 25.47
N LEU A 414 10.30 40.40 25.01
CA LEU A 414 11.65 39.91 25.22
C LEU A 414 12.53 41.03 25.80
N THR A 415 13.04 40.82 27.02
CA THR A 415 14.03 41.71 27.63
C THR A 415 15.40 41.53 26.98
N ALA A 416 16.35 42.44 27.23
CA ALA A 416 17.72 42.28 26.75
C ALA A 416 18.37 40.97 27.24
N HIS A 417 18.06 40.56 28.47
CA HIS A 417 18.49 39.26 29.01
C HIS A 417 17.80 38.10 28.30
N GLY A 418 16.48 38.14 28.14
CA GLY A 418 15.72 37.14 27.39
C GLY A 418 16.22 36.98 25.96
N ASN A 419 16.61 38.07 25.29
CA ASN A 419 17.18 38.06 23.94
C ASN A 419 18.53 37.34 23.91
N LYS A 420 19.43 37.63 24.86
CA LYS A 420 20.70 36.91 24.99
C LYS A 420 20.47 35.42 25.26
N GLN A 421 19.55 35.07 26.15
CA GLN A 421 19.23 33.67 26.45
C GLN A 421 18.65 32.93 25.23
N LEU A 422 17.69 33.52 24.53
CA LEU A 422 17.09 32.91 23.35
C LEU A 422 18.13 32.68 22.24
N LEU A 423 19.08 33.61 22.07
CA LEU A 423 20.21 33.42 21.15
C LEU A 423 21.11 32.27 21.59
N THR A 424 21.41 32.13 22.88
CA THR A 424 22.15 30.97 23.43
C THR A 424 21.41 29.65 23.16
N ASP A 425 20.08 29.63 23.33
CA ASP A 425 19.27 28.43 23.09
C ASP A 425 19.20 28.09 21.59
N ILE A 426 19.09 29.09 20.69
CA ILE A 426 19.17 28.90 19.23
C ILE A 426 20.54 28.36 18.83
N ASP A 427 21.63 28.99 19.29
CA ASP A 427 22.99 28.59 18.94
C ASP A 427 23.26 27.15 19.42
N TYR A 428 22.73 26.73 20.59
CA TYR A 428 22.81 25.34 21.05
C TYR A 428 22.11 24.37 20.09
N LEU A 429 20.88 24.67 19.65
CA LEU A 429 20.18 23.81 18.70
C LEU A 429 20.93 23.71 17.37
N CYS A 430 21.49 24.81 16.87
CA CYS A 430 22.31 24.79 15.66
C CYS A 430 23.53 23.86 15.80
N ASN A 431 24.23 23.91 16.95
CA ASN A 431 25.34 22.99 17.19
C ASN A 431 24.90 21.51 17.20
N VAL A 432 23.73 21.21 17.76
CA VAL A 432 23.17 19.84 17.71
C VAL A 432 22.86 19.41 16.28
N LEU A 433 22.33 20.32 15.45
CA LEU A 433 22.08 20.03 14.04
C LEU A 433 23.39 19.77 13.29
N ASP A 434 24.41 20.58 13.53
CA ASP A 434 25.74 20.42 12.93
C ASP A 434 26.38 19.07 13.34
N ASP A 435 26.27 18.69 14.62
CA ASP A 435 26.72 17.39 15.14
C ASP A 435 26.00 16.20 14.47
N LEU A 436 24.75 16.40 14.03
CA LEU A 436 23.97 15.43 13.26
C LEU A 436 24.20 15.52 11.74
N GLY A 437 25.10 16.40 11.27
CA GLY A 437 25.37 16.61 9.85
C GLY A 437 24.26 17.36 9.10
N LEU A 438 23.39 18.08 9.81
CA LEU A 438 22.28 18.86 9.28
C LEU A 438 22.59 20.36 9.36
N SER A 439 21.87 21.17 8.58
CA SER A 439 21.99 22.62 8.64
C SER A 439 20.70 23.26 9.13
N GLU A 440 20.83 24.45 9.70
CA GLU A 440 19.70 25.18 10.22
C GLU A 440 18.89 25.85 9.09
N SER A 441 17.56 25.81 9.24
CA SER A 441 16.61 26.31 8.24
C SER A 441 16.75 27.82 8.03
N GLU A 442 16.41 28.30 6.82
CA GLU A 442 16.44 29.73 6.50
C GLU A 442 15.56 30.57 7.46
N SER A 443 14.42 30.01 7.90
CA SER A 443 13.55 30.69 8.87
C SER A 443 14.25 30.90 10.22
N LEU A 444 14.97 29.89 10.72
CA LEU A 444 15.71 29.99 11.97
C LEU A 444 16.90 30.96 11.84
N LYS A 445 17.61 30.94 10.70
CA LYS A 445 18.66 31.91 10.36
C LYS A 445 18.15 33.34 10.39
N ASN A 446 17.01 33.60 9.74
CA ASN A 446 16.41 34.92 9.66
C ASN A 446 15.98 35.44 11.04
N ILE A 447 15.36 34.59 11.87
CA ILE A 447 15.00 34.95 13.25
C ILE A 447 16.26 35.24 14.08
N GLY A 448 17.27 34.37 14.01
CA GLY A 448 18.54 34.56 14.72
C GLY A 448 19.25 35.86 14.35
N LEU A 449 19.27 36.19 13.06
CA LEU A 449 19.85 37.45 12.58
C LEU A 449 19.08 38.66 13.11
N LEU A 450 17.74 38.67 13.00
CA LEU A 450 16.90 39.75 13.52
C LEU A 450 17.04 39.93 15.05
N LEU A 451 17.27 38.86 15.81
CA LEU A 451 17.53 38.93 17.25
C LEU A 451 18.93 39.47 17.58
N LYS A 452 19.93 39.25 16.71
CA LYS A 452 21.31 39.76 16.83
C LYS A 452 21.43 41.23 16.42
N THR A 453 20.60 41.72 15.50
CA THR A 453 20.66 43.11 14.98
C THR A 453 20.43 44.15 16.07
N SER A 454 21.20 45.24 16.03
CA SER A 454 21.02 46.40 16.90
C SER A 454 19.67 47.11 16.60
N PRO A 455 19.08 47.87 17.53
CA PRO A 455 17.86 48.63 17.25
C PRO A 455 18.03 49.67 16.14
N GLU A 456 19.24 50.21 15.96
CA GLU A 456 19.56 51.25 14.97
C GLU A 456 19.58 50.67 13.54
N ASP A 457 20.21 49.50 13.39
CA ASP A 457 20.35 48.82 12.09
C ASP A 457 19.14 47.92 11.76
N TYR A 458 18.15 47.84 12.65
CA TYR A 458 17.05 46.88 12.53
C TYR A 458 16.23 47.11 11.27
N HIS A 459 16.00 48.38 10.89
CA HIS A 459 15.17 48.71 9.73
C HIS A 459 15.78 48.18 8.42
N ASP A 460 17.09 48.43 8.23
CA ASP A 460 17.82 48.04 7.02
C ASP A 460 17.88 46.52 6.85
N VAL A 461 18.12 45.79 7.95
CA VAL A 461 18.13 44.32 7.93
C VAL A 461 16.72 43.77 7.72
N ALA A 462 15.71 44.35 8.37
CA ALA A 462 14.33 43.90 8.28
C ALA A 462 13.70 44.07 6.88
N GLU A 463 14.15 45.05 6.09
CA GLU A 463 13.67 45.29 4.72
C GLU A 463 13.89 44.07 3.81
N HIS A 464 14.98 43.34 4.03
CA HIS A 464 15.40 42.20 3.23
C HIS A 464 14.89 40.85 3.79
N MET A 465 14.01 40.87 4.79
CA MET A 465 13.55 39.68 5.52
C MET A 465 12.05 39.42 5.32
N PRO A 466 11.58 38.18 5.51
CA PRO A 466 10.15 37.90 5.53
C PRO A 466 9.42 38.77 6.56
N GLN A 467 8.43 39.55 6.09
CA GLN A 467 7.72 40.55 6.90
C GLN A 467 7.09 39.98 8.17
N ARG A 468 6.69 38.71 8.15
CA ARG A 468 6.18 38.01 9.32
C ARG A 468 7.20 37.98 10.47
N PHE A 469 8.44 37.59 10.17
CA PHE A 469 9.51 37.49 11.17
C PHE A 469 9.97 38.87 11.62
N ALA A 470 10.19 39.78 10.67
CA ALA A 470 10.60 41.16 10.93
C ALA A 470 9.64 41.87 11.88
N ASN A 471 8.33 41.76 11.65
CA ASN A 471 7.32 42.41 12.49
C ASN A 471 7.20 41.77 13.87
N ALA A 472 7.16 40.43 13.94
CA ALA A 472 7.05 39.73 15.21
C ALA A 472 8.25 39.99 16.13
N VAL A 473 9.48 39.88 15.61
CA VAL A 473 10.70 40.13 16.40
C VAL A 473 10.80 41.61 16.80
N ARG A 474 10.38 42.55 15.94
CA ARG A 474 10.33 43.99 16.27
C ARG A 474 9.39 44.26 17.43
N SER A 475 8.17 43.72 17.36
CA SER A 475 7.16 43.87 18.41
C SER A 475 7.61 43.24 19.72
N MET A 476 8.16 42.02 19.65
CA MET A 476 8.66 41.28 20.80
C MET A 476 9.80 42.03 21.52
N ARG A 477 10.72 42.64 20.78
CA ARG A 477 11.86 43.43 21.33
C ARG A 477 11.50 44.87 21.68
N LYS A 478 10.27 45.32 21.41
CA LYS A 478 9.81 46.72 21.59
C LYS A 478 10.72 47.75 20.91
N ILE A 479 11.16 47.45 19.68
CA ILE A 479 11.93 48.41 18.86
C ILE A 479 10.93 49.37 18.22
N TYR A 480 10.87 50.60 18.75
CA TYR A 480 10.11 51.70 18.16
C TYR A 480 11.05 52.45 17.22
N VAL A 481 10.72 52.44 15.93
CA VAL A 481 11.37 53.27 14.91
C VAL A 481 10.74 54.66 14.92
#